data_AF-A0A349Y6Q2-F1
#
_entry.id   AF-A0A349Y6Q2-F1
#
_cell.length_a   1.000
_cell.length_b   1.000
_cell.length_c   1.000
_cell.angle_alpha   90.00
_cell.angle_beta   90.00
_cell.angle_gamma   90.00
#
_symmetry.space_group_name_H-M   'P 1'
#
loop_
_entity.id
_entity.type
_entity.pdbx_description
1 polymer ?
#
loop_
_entity_poly.entity_id
_entity_poly.type
_entity_poly.pdbx_seq_one_letter_code
_entity_poly.pdbx_strand_id
1 'polypeptide(L)' 'CGEVELRVQQYLMSRSGRLEDVERVYGHPQSFMQTSSWLRANLPKAEKIPVSSNAEGARRARNADDAA' A
#
# COMPACT_ATOMS: atom_id res chain seq x y z
N CYS A 1 -33.53 7.00 0.71
CA CYS A 1 -32.30 6.18 0.69
C CYS A 1 -31.65 6.35 -0.67
N GLY A 2 -30.32 6.41 -0.74
CA GLY A 2 -29.57 6.59 -1.98
C GLY A 2 -28.34 5.70 -1.99
N GLU A 3 -27.97 5.23 -3.17
CA GLU A 3 -26.76 4.45 -3.42
C GLU A 3 -25.81 5.30 -4.26
N VAL A 4 -24.52 5.11 -4.06
CA VAL A 4 -23.48 5.75 -4.87
C VAL A 4 -22.41 4.71 -5.18
N GLU A 5 -21.98 4.68 -6.43
CA GLU A 5 -20.85 3.87 -6.86
C GLU A 5 -19.58 4.71 -6.80
N LEU A 6 -18.57 4.21 -6.08
CA LEU A 6 -17.26 4.85 -6.01
C LEU A 6 -16.21 3.94 -6.63
N ARG A 7 -15.45 4.49 -7.56
CA ARG A 7 -14.33 3.78 -8.17
C ARG A 7 -13.23 3.54 -7.14
N VAL A 8 -12.79 2.30 -7.03
CA VAL A 8 -11.61 1.94 -6.24
C VAL A 8 -10.34 2.32 -7.01
N GLN A 9 -9.49 3.14 -6.39
CA GLN A 9 -8.15 3.45 -6.87
C GLN A 9 -7.14 3.14 -5.77
N GLN A 10 -6.07 2.44 -6.13
CA GLN A 10 -5.00 2.08 -5.21
C GLN A 10 -3.86 3.10 -5.35
N TYR A 11 -3.33 3.57 -4.22
CA TYR A 11 -2.20 4.49 -4.15
C TYR A 11 -1.13 3.91 -3.22
N LEU A 12 0.14 4.08 -3.58
CA LEU A 12 1.27 3.82 -2.70
C LEU A 12 1.60 5.11 -1.94
N MET A 13 1.74 5.05 -0.61
CA MET A 13 1.93 6.23 0.22
C MET A 13 3.13 6.02 1.16
N SER A 14 4.23 6.72 0.92
CA SER A 14 5.39 6.71 1.82
C SER A 14 5.69 8.11 2.36
N ARG A 15 6.41 8.18 3.48
CA ARG A 15 6.88 9.46 4.04
C ARG A 15 8.02 10.08 3.25
N SER A 16 8.92 9.24 2.74
CA SER A 16 10.06 9.69 1.93
C SER A 16 9.61 10.27 0.59
N GLY A 17 8.48 9.81 0.04
CA GLY A 17 8.02 10.13 -1.31
C GLY A 17 8.89 9.52 -2.42
N ARG A 18 9.96 8.80 -2.05
CA ARG A 18 10.92 8.16 -2.95
C ARG A 18 10.69 6.66 -2.92
N LEU A 19 10.65 6.06 -4.09
CA LEU A 19 10.32 4.65 -4.23
C LEU A 19 11.48 3.75 -3.77
N GLU A 20 12.71 4.21 -3.96
CA GLU A 20 13.92 3.49 -3.56
C GLU A 20 14.08 3.32 -2.04
N ASP A 21 13.42 4.17 -1.25
CA ASP A 21 13.47 4.12 0.22
C ASP A 21 12.47 3.11 0.79
N VAL A 22 11.56 2.55 -0.03
CA VAL A 22 10.51 1.64 0.42
C VAL A 22 11.03 0.21 0.51
N GLU A 23 11.21 -0.26 1.74
CA GLU A 23 11.62 -1.63 2.05
C GLU A 23 10.42 -2.52 2.39
N ARG A 24 9.33 -1.93 2.89
CA ARG A 24 8.16 -2.67 3.37
C ARG A 24 6.87 -1.98 2.92
N VAL A 25 5.89 -2.74 2.48
CA VAL A 25 4.57 -2.25 2.07
C VAL A 25 3.51 -2.89 2.95
N TYR A 26 2.69 -2.07 3.61
CA TYR A 26 1.53 -2.52 4.36
C TYR A 26 0.27 -2.42 3.51
N GLY A 27 -0.59 -3.43 3.58
CA GLY A 27 -1.85 -3.38 2.83
C GLY A 27 -2.79 -4.51 3.17
N HIS A 28 -4.06 -4.32 2.82
CA HIS A 28 -5.03 -5.40 2.89
C HIS A 28 -4.67 -6.47 1.83
N PRO A 29 -4.82 -7.78 2.10
CA PRO A 29 -4.53 -8.84 1.13
C PRO A 29 -5.20 -8.65 -0.23
N GLN A 30 -6.45 -8.15 -0.25
CA GLN A 30 -7.17 -7.85 -1.48
C GLN A 30 -6.48 -6.74 -2.31
N SER A 31 -6.00 -5.68 -1.66
CA SER A 31 -5.26 -4.62 -2.35
C SER A 31 -3.95 -5.15 -2.92
N PHE A 32 -3.24 -6.04 -2.21
CA PHE A 32 -2.02 -6.66 -2.76
C PHE A 32 -2.28 -7.53 -3.99
N MET A 33 -3.41 -8.23 -4.05
CA MET A 33 -3.77 -8.99 -5.25
C MET A 33 -4.01 -8.03 -6.43
N GLN A 34 -4.74 -6.94 -6.18
CA GLN A 34 -5.05 -5.91 -7.20
C GLN A 34 -3.81 -5.16 -7.71
N THR A 35 -2.79 -4.96 -6.86
CA THR A 35 -1.56 -4.22 -7.21
C THR A 35 -0.35 -5.11 -7.48
N SER A 36 -0.54 -6.45 -7.51
CA SER A 36 0.55 -7.43 -7.55
C SER A 36 1.52 -7.22 -8.72
N SER A 37 1.02 -6.96 -9.92
CA SER A 37 1.84 -6.69 -11.11
C SER A 37 2.69 -5.43 -10.96
N TRP A 38 2.09 -4.34 -10.45
CA TRP A 38 2.80 -3.09 -10.25
C TRP A 38 3.90 -3.23 -9.18
N LEU A 39 3.59 -3.89 -8.06
CA LEU A 39 4.56 -4.13 -6.98
C LEU A 39 5.72 -5.01 -7.46
N ARG A 40 5.46 -6.04 -8.28
CA ARG A 40 6.53 -6.88 -8.85
C ARG A 40 7.45 -6.09 -9.79
N ALA A 41 6.91 -5.15 -10.56
CA ALA A 41 7.70 -4.35 -11.51
C ALA A 41 8.49 -3.23 -10.83
N ASN A 42 7.92 -2.58 -9.81
CA ASN A 42 8.47 -1.35 -9.23
C ASN A 42 9.15 -1.56 -7.87
N LEU A 43 8.68 -2.52 -7.08
CA LEU A 43 9.18 -2.84 -5.74
C LEU A 43 9.41 -4.35 -5.58
N PRO A 44 10.23 -4.99 -6.44
CA PRO A 44 10.42 -6.44 -6.41
C PRO A 44 11.04 -6.95 -5.10
N LYS A 45 11.75 -6.08 -4.38
CA LYS A 45 12.47 -6.41 -3.14
C LYS A 45 11.70 -6.04 -1.87
N ALA A 46 10.62 -5.26 -1.98
CA ALA A 46 9.90 -4.80 -0.80
C ALA A 46 9.10 -5.94 -0.16
N GLU A 47 9.17 -6.05 1.16
CA GLU A 47 8.37 -6.99 1.94
C GLU A 47 6.90 -6.57 1.92
N LYS A 48 5.99 -7.53 1.73
CA LYS A 48 4.54 -7.25 1.72
C LYS A 48 3.95 -7.74 3.03
N ILE A 49 3.53 -6.80 3.88
CA ILE A 49 3.03 -7.09 5.23
C ILE A 49 1.50 -6.95 5.24
N PRO A 50 0.75 -8.06 5.31
CA PRO A 50 -0.71 -8.02 5.35
C PRO A 50 -1.23 -7.41 6.65
N VAL A 51 -2.23 -6.54 6.53
CA VAL A 51 -2.94 -5.90 7.66
C VAL A 51 -4.45 -5.99 7.49
N SER A 52 -5.20 -5.70 8.54
CA SER A 52 -6.66 -5.80 8.57
C SER A 52 -7.38 -4.78 7.67
N SER A 53 -6.75 -3.67 7.32
CA SER A 53 -7.29 -2.66 6.38
C SER A 53 -6.18 -1.78 5.81
N ASN A 54 -6.41 -1.14 4.65
CA ASN A 54 -5.46 -0.16 4.10
C ASN A 54 -5.28 1.05 5.01
N ALA A 55 -6.32 1.45 5.74
CA ALA A 55 -6.24 2.54 6.72
C ALA A 55 -5.30 2.22 7.89
N GLU A 56 -5.31 0.96 8.36
CA GLU A 56 -4.35 0.49 9.36
C GLU A 56 -2.93 0.43 8.78
N GLY A 57 -2.77 0.02 7.52
CA GLY A 57 -1.47 0.06 6.84
C GLY A 57 -0.88 1.47 6.80
N ALA A 58 -1.67 2.45 6.36
CA ALA A 58 -1.26 3.86 6.35
C ALA A 58 -0.90 4.39 7.75
N ARG A 59 -1.64 3.97 8.78
CA ARG A 59 -1.33 4.34 10.18
C ARG A 59 0.03 3.80 10.62
N ARG A 60 0.40 2.58 10.23
CA ARG A 60 1.70 1.98 10.54
C ARG A 60 2.83 2.64 9.76
N ALA A 61 2.65 2.83 8.45
CA ALA A 61 3.62 3.48 7.57
C ALA A 61 3.96 4.91 8.03
N ARG A 62 3.01 5.64 8.64
CA ARG A 62 3.25 6.99 9.19
C ARG A 62 4.39 7.05 10.24
N ASN A 63 4.71 5.95 10.90
CA ASN A 63 5.73 5.93 11.96
C ASN A 63 7.07 5.34 11.48
N ALA A 64 7.23 5.07 10.19
CA ALA A 64 8.43 4.46 9.61
C ALA A 64 8.77 5.13 8.27
N ASP A 65 10.01 5.57 8.07
CA ASP A 65 10.43 6.26 6.84
C ASP A 65 10.73 5.29 5.69
N ASP A 66 10.96 4.02 6.00
CA ASP A 66 11.23 2.92 5.05
C ASP A 66 9.96 2.16 4.60
N ALA A 67 8.78 2.63 5.02
CA ALA A 67 7.52 1.94 4.81
C ALA A 67 6.55 2.71 3.90
N ALA A 68 5.74 1.94 3.18
CA ALA A 68 4.63 2.42 2.37
C ALA A 68 3.31 1.67 2.64
#